data_AF-A0A5K1BP74-F1
#
_entry.id   AF-A0A5K1BP74-F1
#
_cell.length_a   1.000
_cell.length_b   1.000
_cell.length_c   1.000
_cell.angle_alpha   90.00
_cell.angle_beta   90.00
_cell.angle_gamma   90.00
#
_symmetry.space_group_name_H-M   'P 1'
#
loop_
_entity.id
_entity.type
_entity.pdbx_description
1 polymer ?
#
loop_
_entity_poly.entity_id
_entity_poly.type
_entity_poly.pdbx_seq_one_letter_code
_entity_poly.pdbx_strand_id
1 'polypeptide(L)' 'MKDIAAKVRGLGLVSQNNEYALMQAAARQPITVSVDATTWQFYHK' A
#
# COMPACT_ATOMS: atom_id res chain seq x y z
N MET A 1 26.13 9.22 -18.77
CA MET A 1 25.36 9.83 -17.67
C MET A 1 24.26 8.87 -17.30
N LYS A 2 24.00 8.64 -16.00
CA LYS A 2 22.97 7.69 -15.56
C LYS A 2 21.67 8.49 -15.39
N ASP A 3 20.78 8.40 -16.36
CA ASP A 3 19.48 9.06 -16.28
C ASP A 3 18.64 8.37 -15.20
N ILE A 4 18.29 9.11 -14.16
CA ILE A 4 17.46 8.61 -13.06
C ILE A 4 16.00 8.72 -13.51
N ALA A 5 15.38 7.57 -13.78
CA ALA A 5 13.99 7.51 -14.24
C ALA A 5 12.98 8.00 -13.18
N ALA A 6 13.24 7.78 -11.88
CA ALA A 6 12.45 8.31 -10.78
C ALA A 6 13.22 8.29 -9.45
N LYS A 7 12.90 9.24 -8.56
CA LYS A 7 13.40 9.28 -7.17
C LYS A 7 12.25 9.58 -6.21
N VAL A 8 12.01 8.66 -5.28
CA VAL A 8 11.03 8.86 -4.20
C VAL A 8 11.66 9.73 -3.10
N ARG A 9 10.90 10.72 -2.62
CA ARG A 9 11.39 11.68 -1.61
C ARG A 9 11.31 11.16 -0.18
N GLY A 10 10.45 10.18 0.10
CA GLY A 10 10.29 9.58 1.41
C GLY A 10 9.15 8.57 1.46
N LEU A 11 9.02 7.91 2.62
CA LEU A 11 7.95 6.95 2.91
C LEU A 11 7.19 7.42 4.16
N GLY A 12 5.88 7.22 4.15
CA GLY A 12 5.00 7.44 5.31
C GLY A 12 4.43 6.13 5.79
N LEU A 13 4.30 5.96 7.11
CA LEU A 13 3.65 4.81 7.72
C LEU A 13 2.21 5.18 8.10
N VAL A 14 1.30 4.24 7.88
CA VAL A 14 -0.08 4.32 8.36
C VAL A 14 -0.14 3.67 9.74
N SER A 15 -0.93 4.24 10.66
CA SER A 15 -1.18 3.64 11.97
C SER A 15 -1.70 2.21 11.82
N GLN A 16 -1.01 1.26 12.46
CA GLN A 16 -1.40 -0.14 12.43
C GLN A 16 -2.76 -0.37 13.11
N ASN A 17 -3.50 -1.37 12.66
CA ASN A 17 -4.80 -1.78 13.21
C ASN A 17 -5.85 -0.64 13.26
N ASN A 18 -5.79 0.31 12.33
CA ASN A 18 -6.70 1.45 12.27
C ASN A 18 -7.27 1.61 10.85
N GLU A 19 -8.48 1.10 10.64
CA GLU A 19 -9.16 1.14 9.34
C GLU A 19 -9.46 2.57 8.88
N TYR A 20 -9.80 3.48 9.79
CA TYR A 20 -10.07 4.87 9.45
C TYR A 20 -8.81 5.55 8.91
N ALA A 21 -7.66 5.34 9.56
CA ALA A 21 -6.38 5.87 9.09
C ALA A 21 -5.99 5.28 7.73
N LEU A 22 -6.21 3.98 7.52
CA LEU A 22 -5.97 3.31 6.24
C LEU A 22 -6.86 3.86 5.12
N MET A 23 -8.15 4.04 5.38
CA MET A 23 -9.10 4.61 4.43
C MET A 23 -8.68 6.03 4.01
N GLN A 24 -8.32 6.88 4.97
CA GLN A 24 -7.87 8.24 4.69
C GLN A 24 -6.55 8.28 3.91
N ALA A 25 -5.63 7.34 4.16
CA ALA A 25 -4.38 7.23 3.42
C ALA A 25 -4.60 6.74 1.98
N ALA A 26 -5.42 5.69 1.80
CA ALA A 26 -5.75 5.12 0.50
C ALA A 26 -6.50 6.09 -0.41
N ALA A 27 -7.32 6.98 0.16
CA ALA A 27 -8.00 8.03 -0.58
C ALA A 27 -7.05 9.08 -1.19
N ARG A 28 -5.81 9.18 -0.68
CA ARG A 28 -4.81 10.17 -1.14
C ARG A 28 -3.83 9.59 -2.15
N GLN A 29 -3.44 8.33 -1.96
CA GLN A 29 -2.49 7.64 -2.83
C GLN A 29 -2.57 6.12 -2.63
N PRO A 30 -2.11 5.30 -3.60
CA PRO A 30 -1.95 3.87 -3.39
C PRO A 30 -1.05 3.54 -2.18
N ILE A 31 -1.46 2.57 -1.38
CA ILE A 31 -0.75 2.15 -0.16
C ILE A 31 -0.33 0.68 -0.30
N THR A 32 0.90 0.37 0.13
CA THR A 32 1.37 -1.01 0.26
C THR A 32 0.86 -1.60 1.58
N VAL A 33 0.22 -2.76 1.51
CA VAL A 33 -0.30 -3.50 2.67
C VAL A 33 0.04 -4.98 2.56
N SER A 34 0.14 -5.65 3.71
CA SER A 34 0.27 -7.10 3.79
C SER A 34 -1.08 -7.71 4.19
N VAL A 35 -1.46 -8.79 3.51
CA VAL A 35 -2.69 -9.55 3.79
C VAL A 35 -2.36 -11.03 3.84
N ASP A 36 -3.08 -11.78 4.68
CA ASP A 36 -3.07 -13.25 4.61
C ASP A 36 -4.03 -13.70 3.51
N ALA A 37 -3.47 -14.18 2.40
CA ALA A 37 -4.22 -14.62 1.23
C ALA A 37 -4.31 -16.15 1.11
N THR A 38 -3.91 -16.92 2.13
CA THR A 38 -3.84 -18.38 2.05
C THR A 38 -5.16 -19.05 1.67
N THR A 39 -6.30 -18.48 2.07
CA THR A 39 -7.64 -19.04 1.77
C THR A 39 -8.25 -18.48 0.48
N TRP A 40 -7.58 -17.55 -0.22
CA TRP A 40 -8.17 -16.74 -1.30
C TRP A 40 -7.74 -17.18 -2.70
N GLN A 41 -7.20 -18.40 -2.85
CA GLN A 41 -6.66 -18.92 -4.13
C GLN A 41 -7.65 -18.85 -5.31
N PHE A 42 -8.95 -18.91 -5.03
CA PHE A 42 -10.03 -18.88 -6.02
C PHE A 42 -10.99 -17.71 -5.83
N TYR A 43 -10.54 -16.63 -5.18
CA TYR A 43 -11.32 -15.41 -5.07
C TYR A 43 -11.66 -14.90 -6.49
N HIS A 44 -12.95 -14.90 -6.84
CA HIS A 44 -13.52 -14.67 -8.19
C HIS A 44 -13.58 -15.87 -9.16
N LYS A 45 -13.38 -17.13 -8.75
CA LYS A 45 -13.78 -18.30 -9.56
C LYS A 45 -15.23 -18.70 -9.37
#